data_AF-A0A2C6DRT0-F1
#
_entry.id   AF-A0A2C6DRT0-F1
#
_cell.length_a   1.000
_cell.length_b   1.000
_cell.length_c   1.000
_cell.angle_alpha   90.00
_cell.angle_beta   90.00
_cell.angle_gamma   90.00
#
_symmetry.space_group_name_H-M   'P 1'
#
loop_
_entity.id
_entity.type
_entity.pdbx_description
1 polymer ?
#
loop_
_entity_poly.entity_id
_entity_poly.type
_entity_poly.pdbx_seq_one_letter_code
_entity_poly.pdbx_strand_id
1 'polypeptide(L)'
;MPLQPHKSNEIRFSMKSLKEQLLTPTKSAVKKNILGADVFIRRLTAQELLDYDEQAERIRESGTAQQQSVHSVEFILNALVDADGNALPVGDLPSAMELLAVHDNPALVDALVEVQKHSVIKIEEAEKNS
;
A
#
# COMPACT_ATOMS: atom_id res chain seq x y z
N MET A 1 -17.60 -56.39 -17.15
CA MET A 1 -17.02 -55.63 -16.02
C MET A 1 -17.14 -54.16 -16.36
N PRO A 2 -17.81 -53.33 -15.55
CA PRO A 2 -18.22 -51.98 -15.95
C PRO A 2 -17.08 -50.96 -15.82
N LEU A 3 -17.14 -49.95 -16.70
CA LEU A 3 -16.26 -48.78 -16.81
C LEU A 3 -16.22 -48.01 -15.48
N GLN A 4 -15.02 -47.71 -14.99
CA GLN A 4 -14.84 -46.68 -13.96
C GLN A 4 -14.60 -45.34 -14.66
N PRO A 5 -15.48 -44.34 -14.52
CA PRO A 5 -15.15 -42.99 -14.92
C PRO A 5 -14.08 -42.47 -13.95
N HIS A 6 -12.88 -42.21 -14.47
CA HIS A 6 -11.88 -41.44 -13.74
C HIS A 6 -12.52 -40.10 -13.38
N LYS A 7 -12.75 -39.94 -12.08
CA LYS A 7 -13.31 -38.78 -11.43
C LYS A 7 -12.70 -37.52 -12.02
N SER A 8 -13.57 -36.69 -12.60
CA SER A 8 -13.30 -35.31 -12.91
C SER A 8 -12.47 -34.72 -11.77
N ASN A 9 -11.36 -34.09 -12.14
CA ASN A 9 -10.57 -33.28 -11.26
C ASN A 9 -11.44 -32.06 -10.91
N GLU A 10 -12.43 -32.27 -10.04
CA GLU A 10 -13.16 -31.25 -9.32
C GLU A 10 -12.11 -30.58 -8.45
N ILE A 11 -11.47 -29.58 -9.06
CA ILE A 11 -10.87 -28.46 -8.37
C ILE A 11 -11.85 -28.15 -7.26
N ARG A 12 -11.40 -28.34 -6.03
CA ARG A 12 -12.06 -27.85 -4.83
C ARG A 12 -12.08 -26.33 -4.95
N PHE A 13 -12.97 -25.80 -5.79
CA PHE A 13 -13.45 -24.44 -5.74
C PHE A 13 -14.15 -24.36 -4.40
N SER A 14 -13.36 -24.02 -3.38
CA SER A 14 -13.85 -23.70 -2.05
C SER A 14 -15.04 -22.75 -2.19
N MET A 15 -16.09 -22.96 -1.40
CA MET A 15 -17.41 -22.30 -1.43
C MET A 15 -17.43 -20.75 -1.37
N LYS A 16 -16.28 -20.08 -1.51
CA LYS A 16 -16.22 -18.65 -1.80
C LYS A 16 -16.59 -18.42 -3.26
N SER A 17 -17.51 -17.51 -3.51
CA SER A 17 -17.87 -17.11 -4.87
C SER A 17 -16.62 -16.64 -5.63
N LEU A 18 -16.57 -16.86 -6.96
CA LEU A 18 -15.49 -16.32 -7.81
C LEU A 18 -15.28 -14.81 -7.56
N LYS A 19 -16.39 -14.10 -7.32
CA LYS A 19 -16.38 -12.68 -6.95
C LYS A 19 -15.59 -12.42 -5.67
N GLU A 20 -15.80 -13.18 -4.60
CA GLU A 20 -15.01 -13.04 -3.35
C GLU A 20 -13.54 -13.32 -3.55
N GLN A 21 -13.20 -14.32 -4.36
CA GLN A 21 -11.81 -14.68 -4.63
C GLN A 21 -11.08 -13.56 -5.38
N LEU A 22 -11.71 -12.97 -6.39
CA LEU A 22 -11.13 -11.86 -7.17
C LEU A 22 -11.09 -10.54 -6.38
N LEU A 23 -12.01 -10.34 -5.43
CA LEU A 23 -12.07 -9.13 -4.61
C LEU A 23 -11.30 -9.24 -3.29
N THR A 24 -10.65 -10.38 -3.00
CA THR A 24 -9.79 -10.50 -1.82
C THR A 24 -8.44 -9.85 -2.13
N PRO A 25 -8.07 -8.73 -1.48
CA PRO A 25 -6.81 -8.05 -1.77
C PRO A 25 -5.61 -8.87 -1.27
N THR A 26 -4.50 -8.78 -2.01
CA THR A 26 -3.23 -9.40 -1.60
C THR A 26 -2.68 -8.68 -0.37
N LYS A 27 -2.52 -9.42 0.74
CA LYS A 27 -1.82 -8.92 1.92
C LYS A 27 -0.36 -8.64 1.56
N SER A 28 0.05 -7.38 1.70
CA SER A 28 1.39 -6.91 1.31
C SER A 28 2.06 -6.10 2.41
N ALA A 29 1.62 -6.28 3.66
CA ALA A 29 2.21 -5.63 4.83
C ALA A 29 3.67 -6.07 4.98
N VAL A 30 4.59 -5.11 4.94
CA VAL A 30 6.01 -5.33 5.17
C VAL A 30 6.51 -4.35 6.22
N LYS A 31 7.36 -4.83 7.13
CA LYS A 31 7.98 -3.99 8.14
C LYS A 31 9.06 -3.13 7.50
N LYS A 32 9.05 -1.83 7.77
CA LYS A 32 10.02 -0.83 7.31
C LYS A 32 10.33 0.15 8.43
N ASN A 33 11.49 0.79 8.34
CA ASN A 33 11.81 1.93 9.20
C ASN A 33 11.52 3.21 8.40
N ILE A 34 10.53 3.98 8.85
CA ILE A 34 10.10 5.24 8.23
C ILE A 34 10.15 6.31 9.30
N LEU A 35 10.84 7.43 9.00
CA LEU A 35 10.97 8.57 9.92
C LEU A 35 11.49 8.19 11.32
N GLY A 36 12.31 7.14 11.40
CA GLY A 36 12.87 6.62 12.65
C GLY A 36 11.96 5.65 13.42
N ALA A 37 10.75 5.38 12.92
CA ALA A 37 9.80 4.45 13.52
C ALA A 37 9.72 3.13 12.74
N ASP A 38 9.63 2.02 13.48
CA ASP A 38 9.36 0.70 12.94
C ASP A 38 7.85 0.56 12.65
N VAL A 39 7.47 0.62 11.38
CA VAL A 39 6.08 0.59 10.92
C VAL A 39 5.84 -0.52 9.89
N PHE A 40 4.58 -0.87 9.65
CA PHE A 40 4.22 -1.73 8.53
C PHE A 40 3.62 -0.89 7.41
N ILE A 41 4.02 -1.15 6.17
CA ILE A 41 3.46 -0.52 4.98
C ILE A 41 2.81 -1.56 4.06
N ARG A 42 1.70 -1.19 3.43
CA ARG A 42 1.05 -1.99 2.37
C ARG A 42 1.29 -1.37 1.00
N ARG A 43 1.02 -2.17 -0.04
CA ARG A 43 0.81 -1.62 -1.38
C ARG A 43 -0.52 -0.88 -1.44
N LEU A 44 -0.48 0.30 -2.06
CA LEU A 44 -1.68 1.02 -2.44
C LEU A 44 -2.35 0.33 -3.64
N THR A 45 -3.67 0.43 -3.71
CA THR A 45 -4.46 -0.05 -4.84
C THR A 45 -4.21 0.84 -6.07
N ALA A 46 -4.50 0.31 -7.26
CA ALA A 46 -4.38 1.09 -8.48
C ALA A 46 -5.26 2.36 -8.46
N GLN A 47 -6.44 2.30 -7.84
CA GLN A 47 -7.30 3.47 -7.67
C GLN A 47 -6.66 4.53 -6.76
N GLU A 48 -6.12 4.12 -5.61
CA GLU A 48 -5.45 5.06 -4.69
C GLU A 48 -4.24 5.75 -5.34
N LEU A 49 -3.49 5.05 -6.18
CA LEU A 49 -2.38 5.63 -6.94
C LEU A 49 -2.87 6.66 -7.98
N LEU A 50 -3.93 6.33 -8.72
CA LEU A 50 -4.54 7.26 -9.69
C LEU A 50 -5.08 8.51 -9.00
N ASP A 51 -5.79 8.34 -7.87
CA ASP A 51 -6.33 9.45 -7.09
C ASP A 51 -5.21 10.35 -6.55
N TYR A 52 -4.10 9.75 -6.11
CA TYR A 52 -2.92 10.48 -5.67
C TYR A 52 -2.29 11.30 -6.81
N ASP A 53 -2.10 10.70 -7.98
CA ASP A 53 -1.48 11.36 -9.13
C ASP A 53 -2.36 12.50 -9.66
N GLU A 54 -3.68 12.28 -9.81
CA GLU A 54 -4.62 13.31 -10.24
C GLU A 54 -4.63 14.50 -9.28
N GLN A 55 -4.63 14.23 -7.97
CA GLN A 55 -4.58 15.30 -6.98
C GLN A 55 -3.22 16.01 -6.97
N ALA A 56 -2.12 15.29 -7.19
CA ALA A 56 -0.79 15.89 -7.30
C ALA A 56 -0.69 16.83 -8.52
N GLU A 57 -1.31 16.48 -9.65
CA GLU A 57 -1.41 17.35 -10.83
C GLU A 57 -2.19 18.63 -10.52
N ARG A 58 -3.38 18.52 -9.93
CA ARG A 58 -4.20 19.68 -9.56
C ARG A 58 -3.47 20.65 -8.62
N ILE A 59 -2.77 20.12 -7.62
CA ILE A 59 -1.97 20.92 -6.68
C ILE A 59 -0.76 21.54 -7.39
N ARG A 60 -0.16 20.87 -8.37
CA ARG A 60 0.96 21.43 -9.15
C ARG A 60 0.53 22.62 -10.00
N GLU A 61 -0.67 22.57 -10.58
CA GLU A 61 -1.20 23.64 -11.44
C GLU A 61 -1.66 24.86 -10.65
N SER A 62 -2.26 24.66 -9.47
CA SER A 62 -3.03 25.70 -8.78
C SER A 62 -2.78 25.81 -7.27
N GLY A 63 -1.98 24.91 -6.71
CA GLY A 63 -1.74 24.81 -5.27
C GLY A 63 -0.45 25.48 -4.80
N THR A 64 -0.30 25.49 -3.49
CA THR A 64 0.88 26.00 -2.77
C THR A 64 1.88 24.88 -2.52
N ALA A 65 3.15 25.25 -2.26
CA ALA A 65 4.18 24.30 -1.86
C ALA A 65 3.78 23.52 -0.57
N GLN A 66 3.09 24.17 0.37
CA GLN A 66 2.58 23.50 1.57
C GLN A 66 1.57 22.41 1.23
N GLN A 67 0.65 22.66 0.28
CA GLN A 67 -0.31 21.64 -0.16
C GLN A 67 0.38 20.45 -0.83
N GLN A 68 1.47 20.69 -1.59
CA GLN A 68 2.27 19.60 -2.17
C GLN A 68 2.92 18.73 -1.08
N SER A 69 3.49 19.37 -0.06
CA SER A 69 4.10 18.65 1.06
C SER A 69 3.06 17.89 1.89
N VAL A 70 1.89 18.49 2.16
CA VAL A 70 0.79 17.82 2.86
C VAL A 70 0.34 16.59 2.08
N HIS A 71 0.10 16.72 0.78
CA HIS A 71 -0.34 15.61 -0.09
C HIS A 71 0.68 14.45 -0.10
N SER A 72 1.98 14.77 -0.15
CA SER A 72 3.05 13.78 -0.06
C SER A 72 3.06 13.02 1.27
N VAL A 73 2.82 13.73 2.37
CA VAL A 73 2.80 13.13 3.71
C VAL A 73 1.53 12.30 3.94
N GLU A 74 0.38 12.76 3.46
CA GLU A 74 -0.87 11.99 3.49
C GLU A 74 -0.73 10.67 2.74
N PHE A 75 -0.01 10.65 1.62
CA PHE A 75 0.31 9.43 0.90
C PHE A 75 1.12 8.43 1.73
N ILE A 76 2.13 8.90 2.47
CA ILE A 76 2.90 8.07 3.40
C ILE A 76 1.97 7.47 4.46
N LEU A 77 1.14 8.31 5.10
CA LEU A 77 0.21 7.90 6.16
C LEU A 77 -0.80 6.86 5.67
N ASN A 78 -1.34 7.03 4.46
CA ASN A 78 -2.33 6.12 3.87
C ASN A 78 -1.76 4.73 3.57
N ALA A 79 -0.44 4.62 3.42
CA ALA A 79 0.24 3.34 3.23
C ALA A 79 0.54 2.61 4.55
N LEU A 80 0.46 3.29 5.70
CA LEU A 80 0.69 2.69 7.01
C LEU A 80 -0.46 1.76 7.39
N VAL A 81 -0.09 0.59 7.92
CA VAL A 81 -1.02 -0.46 8.35
C VAL A 81 -0.53 -1.11 9.64
N ASP A 82 -1.40 -1.89 10.26
CA ASP A 82 -1.01 -2.83 11.31
C ASP A 82 -0.20 -4.03 10.74
N ALA A 83 0.27 -4.91 11.62
CA ALA A 83 1.02 -6.10 11.24
C ALA A 83 0.20 -7.10 10.39
N ASP A 84 -1.12 -7.03 10.46
CA ASP A 84 -2.05 -7.88 9.70
C ASP A 84 -2.40 -7.30 8.32
N GLY A 85 -1.98 -6.06 8.07
CA GLY A 85 -2.21 -5.30 6.84
C GLY A 85 -3.50 -4.50 6.81
N ASN A 86 -4.14 -4.26 7.95
CA ASN A 86 -5.34 -3.43 8.05
C ASN A 86 -4.96 -1.96 8.30
N ALA A 87 -5.83 -1.05 7.88
CA ALA A 87 -5.65 0.37 8.12
C ALA A 87 -5.57 0.67 9.62
N LEU A 88 -4.63 1.56 9.99
CA LEU A 88 -4.51 2.04 11.36
C LEU A 88 -5.70 2.95 11.73
N PRO A 89 -6.17 2.93 12.99
CA PRO A 89 -7.16 3.89 13.48
C PRO A 89 -6.65 5.33 13.34
N VAL A 90 -7.54 6.26 12.99
CA VAL A 90 -7.17 7.68 12.79
C VAL A 90 -6.53 8.30 14.05
N GLY A 91 -6.90 7.84 15.25
CA GLY A 91 -6.33 8.33 16.50
C GLY A 91 -4.90 7.86 16.80
N ASP A 92 -4.41 6.86 16.06
CA ASP A 92 -3.06 6.30 16.24
C ASP A 92 -2.06 6.85 15.21
N LEU A 93 -2.52 7.68 14.27
CA LEU A 93 -1.71 8.31 13.24
C LEU A 93 -1.50 9.80 13.55
N PRO A 94 -0.27 10.32 13.34
CA PRO A 94 -0.07 11.77 13.36
C PRO A 94 -0.75 12.40 12.15
N SER A 95 -1.09 13.69 12.27
CA SER A 95 -1.53 14.47 11.12
C SER A 95 -0.36 14.83 10.21
N ALA A 96 -0.65 15.09 8.93
CA ALA A 96 0.37 15.53 7.97
C ALA A 96 1.09 16.81 8.41
N MET A 97 0.35 17.74 9.04
CA MET A 97 0.90 18.99 9.56
C MET A 97 1.85 18.77 10.74
N GLU A 98 1.56 17.81 11.63
CA GLU A 98 2.47 17.46 12.72
C GLU A 98 3.78 16.87 12.19
N LEU A 99 3.70 15.98 11.19
CA LEU A 99 4.91 15.43 10.56
C LEU A 99 5.73 16.53 9.85
N LEU A 100 5.08 17.45 9.14
CA LEU A 100 5.75 18.57 8.49
C LEU A 100 6.41 19.55 9.47
N ALA A 101 5.88 19.67 10.68
CA ALA A 101 6.45 20.55 11.71
C ALA A 101 7.68 19.95 12.41
N VAL A 102 7.83 18.62 12.40
CA VAL A 102 8.87 17.90 13.15
C VAL A 102 10.01 17.40 12.25
N HIS A 103 9.69 16.97 11.03
CA HIS A 103 10.69 16.35 10.14
C HIS A 103 11.25 17.33 9.12
N ASP A 104 12.53 17.17 8.81
CA ASP A 104 13.13 17.86 7.67
C ASP A 104 12.61 17.30 6.33
N ASN A 105 12.70 18.12 5.28
CA ASN A 105 12.20 17.75 3.96
C ASN A 105 12.91 16.51 3.37
N PRO A 106 14.24 16.33 3.48
CA PRO A 106 14.90 15.11 3.03
C PRO A 106 14.32 13.83 3.65
N ALA A 107 14.08 13.79 4.97
CA ALA A 107 13.51 12.62 5.63
C ALA A 107 12.11 12.27 5.11
N LEU A 108 11.29 13.28 4.82
CA LEU A 108 9.95 13.09 4.25
C LEU A 108 10.02 12.59 2.79
N VAL A 109 10.96 13.10 2.00
CA VAL A 109 11.19 12.62 0.63
C VAL A 109 11.66 11.16 0.63
N ASP A 110 12.59 10.79 1.52
CA ASP A 110 13.06 9.41 1.64
C ASP A 110 11.93 8.46 2.04
N ALA A 111 11.09 8.88 2.99
CA ALA A 111 9.89 8.13 3.40
C ALA A 111 8.91 7.93 2.22
N LEU A 112 8.64 8.99 1.45
CA LEU A 112 7.78 8.93 0.26
C LEU A 112 8.32 7.94 -0.76
N VAL A 113 9.62 8.01 -1.06
CA VAL A 113 10.29 7.12 -2.00
C VAL A 113 10.19 5.66 -1.55
N GLU A 114 10.33 5.37 -0.26
CA GLU A 114 10.19 4.01 0.26
C GLU A 114 8.78 3.44 0.06
N VAL A 115 7.75 4.25 0.33
CA VAL A 115 6.34 3.87 0.10
C VAL A 115 6.05 3.67 -1.39
N GLN A 116 6.57 4.55 -2.24
CA GLN A 116 6.42 4.46 -3.70
C GLN A 116 7.09 3.21 -4.26
N LYS A 117 8.32 2.88 -3.82
CA LYS A 117 9.01 1.64 -4.23
C LYS A 117 8.17 0.41 -3.92
N HIS A 118 7.55 0.36 -2.75
CA HIS A 118 6.73 -0.79 -2.35
C HIS A 118 5.44 -0.92 -3.18
N SER A 119 4.82 0.21 -3.52
CA SER A 119 3.52 0.27 -4.20
C SER A 119 3.63 0.22 -5.74
N VAL A 120 4.71 0.75 -6.32
CA VAL A 120 4.84 0.96 -7.78
C VAL A 120 5.85 0.01 -8.42
N ILE A 121 6.92 -0.37 -7.72
CA ILE A 121 7.96 -1.22 -8.29
C ILE A 121 7.70 -2.68 -7.91
N LYS A 122 7.64 -3.56 -8.92
CA LYS A 122 7.62 -5.02 -8.72
C LYS A 122 8.78 -5.40 -7.82
N ILE A 123 8.50 -6.15 -6.76
CA ILE A 123 9.55 -6.82 -5.98
C ILE A 123 10.20 -7.86 -6.91
N GLU A 124 11.17 -7.43 -7.71
CA GLU A 124 12.10 -8.31 -8.43
C GLU A 124 13.15 -8.92 -7.47
N GLU A 125 13.17 -8.50 -6.19
CA GLU A 125 14.12 -9.01 -5.19
C GLU A 125 13.60 -10.17 -4.34
N ALA A 126 12.41 -10.74 -4.63
CA ALA A 126 11.89 -11.90 -3.90
C ALA A 126 12.48 -13.25 -4.36
N GLU A 127 13.29 -13.29 -5.43
CA GLU A 127 13.84 -14.54 -5.97
C GLU A 127 15.33 -14.78 -5.68
N LYS A 128 15.97 -14.02 -4.77
CA LYS A 128 17.40 -14.22 -4.45
C LYS A 128 17.71 -15.04 -3.19
N ASN A 129 16.72 -15.69 -2.58
CA ASN A 129 16.95 -16.60 -1.46
C ASN A 129 16.24 -17.95 -1.63
N SER A 130 16.46 -18.61 -2.77
CA SER A 130 16.24 -20.06 -2.95
C SER A 130 17.56 -20.80 -2.99
#